data_AF-A0A8T4E4H1-F1
#
_entry.id   AF-A0A8T4E4H1-F1
#
_cell.length_a   1.000
_cell.length_b   1.000
_cell.length_c   1.000
_cell.angle_alpha   90.00
_cell.angle_beta   90.00
_cell.angle_gamma   90.00
#
_symmetry.space_group_name_H-M   'P 1'
#
loop_
_entity.id
_entity.type
_entity.pdbx_description
1 polymer ?
#
loop_
_entity_poly.entity_id
_entity_poly.type
_entity_poly.pdbx_seq_one_letter_code
_entity_poly.pdbx_strand_id
1 'polypeptide(L)'
;MSLPLPEYFTFEASKTLPFHRWFYYKEAYAPQIVRHYINAFSEEKPVSSVFDPFCGIGTTPLTCKNTRIKSAGIDASPLAVFVSRTKCDDYSEADVEDAKSALKSMFKERREPTFSWDFELFSPRRFFSKRAYSDICMLREKIEELENEKAGALLLLSLLSILPQCGFFIKDGGVLRLQKSKRAMPIKDAFKRKVKQVISDLENSNAHGPKPEISLADARTYSRGKYDIFITSPPYLNNIDYSKVYGLELSLLAMDKNASLKMRSEAVRSFITKDARETSIPEEAGEIGHRLPIAGEYFADMEKVISNLYEMSGRGGVVIVGNSVIHNEHIEVDEILGKIGERIGFSYEIPLWKERIADVRPAKVKTRESAIVFTK
;
A
#
# COMPACT_ATOMS: atom_id res chain seq x y z
N MET A 1 19.93 -17.32 14.77
CA MET A 1 20.22 -16.99 13.36
C MET A 1 19.70 -15.59 13.11
N SER A 2 20.57 -14.62 12.85
CA SER A 2 20.18 -13.27 12.43
C SER A 2 19.41 -13.38 11.12
N LEU A 3 18.10 -13.10 11.16
CA LEU A 3 17.30 -12.99 9.96
C LEU A 3 17.92 -11.92 9.05
N PRO A 4 17.98 -12.11 7.71
CA PRO A 4 18.43 -11.08 6.79
C PRO A 4 17.34 -10.00 6.68
N LEU A 5 17.09 -9.28 7.77
CA LEU A 5 16.03 -8.28 7.92
C LEU A 5 15.99 -7.25 6.78
N PRO A 6 17.13 -6.77 6.24
CA PRO A 6 17.12 -5.87 5.08
C PRO A 6 16.40 -6.46 3.84
N GLU A 7 16.34 -7.79 3.68
CA GLU A 7 15.61 -8.42 2.57
C GLU A 7 14.09 -8.25 2.67
N TYR A 8 13.58 -7.98 3.88
CA TYR A 8 12.17 -7.85 4.19
C TYR A 8 11.62 -6.43 4.03
N PHE A 9 12.42 -5.48 3.54
CA PHE A 9 11.90 -4.19 3.08
C PHE A 9 11.06 -4.29 1.80
N THR A 10 11.03 -5.46 1.16
CA THR A 10 10.25 -5.70 -0.07
C THR A 10 9.16 -6.76 0.11
N PHE A 11 8.17 -6.74 -0.78
CA PHE A 11 7.05 -7.67 -0.77
C PHE A 11 7.42 -9.12 -1.12
N GLU A 12 8.65 -9.43 -1.51
CA GLU A 12 9.03 -10.76 -2.00
C GLU A 12 8.70 -11.88 -0.99
N ALA A 13 9.01 -11.68 0.29
CA ALA A 13 8.68 -12.64 1.34
C ALA A 13 7.16 -12.76 1.61
N SER A 14 6.38 -11.76 1.23
CA SER A 14 4.91 -11.74 1.40
C SER A 14 4.17 -12.56 0.34
N LYS A 15 4.81 -12.90 -0.79
CA LYS A 15 4.17 -13.59 -1.93
C LYS A 15 3.69 -15.00 -1.60
N THR A 16 4.27 -15.66 -0.61
CA THR A 16 3.93 -17.04 -0.22
C THR A 16 3.07 -17.10 1.03
N LEU A 17 3.00 -16.02 1.81
CA LEU A 17 2.31 -15.98 3.08
C LEU A 17 0.79 -15.81 2.89
N PRO A 18 -0.05 -16.63 3.57
CA PRO A 18 -1.51 -16.46 3.57
C PRO A 18 -1.92 -15.03 3.92
N PHE A 19 -3.04 -14.58 3.36
CA PHE A 19 -3.57 -13.21 3.44
C PHE A 19 -2.66 -12.15 2.78
N HIS A 20 -1.36 -12.11 3.08
CA HIS A 20 -0.42 -11.16 2.48
C HIS A 20 -0.36 -11.30 0.95
N ARG A 21 -0.37 -12.54 0.43
CA ARG A 21 -0.34 -12.86 -1.01
C ARG A 21 -1.61 -12.55 -1.79
N TRP A 22 -2.68 -12.11 -1.13
CA TRP A 22 -3.97 -11.88 -1.78
C TRP A 22 -3.89 -10.76 -2.81
N PHE A 23 -3.10 -9.72 -2.52
CA PHE A 23 -2.89 -8.57 -3.40
C PHE A 23 -1.41 -8.22 -3.48
N TYR A 24 -0.84 -8.21 -4.69
CA TYR A 24 0.56 -7.83 -4.90
C TYR A 24 0.71 -6.32 -4.92
N TYR A 25 1.58 -5.80 -4.05
CA TYR A 25 1.91 -4.38 -3.96
C TYR A 25 3.44 -4.28 -3.86
N LYS A 26 4.07 -3.69 -4.88
CA LYS A 26 5.54 -3.74 -5.03
C LYS A 26 6.24 -3.01 -3.89
N GLU A 27 5.62 -1.94 -3.40
CA GLU A 27 6.17 -1.01 -2.42
C GLU A 27 5.86 -1.39 -0.96
N ALA A 28 5.20 -2.53 -0.73
CA ALA A 28 4.91 -2.99 0.62
C ALA A 28 6.11 -3.75 1.21
N TYR A 29 6.46 -3.46 2.46
CA TYR A 29 7.39 -4.26 3.24
C TYR A 29 6.76 -5.59 3.69
N ALA A 30 7.59 -6.50 4.18
CA ALA A 30 7.17 -7.82 4.61
C ALA A 30 6.79 -7.87 6.12
N PRO A 31 5.89 -8.78 6.54
CA PRO A 31 5.44 -8.87 7.93
C PRO A 31 6.56 -9.16 8.95
N GLN A 32 7.70 -9.70 8.50
CA GLN A 32 8.85 -9.97 9.35
C GLN A 32 9.44 -8.69 9.96
N ILE A 33 9.43 -7.57 9.23
CA ILE A 33 9.88 -6.28 9.77
C ILE A 33 8.97 -5.82 10.90
N VAL A 34 7.66 -5.97 10.72
CA VAL A 34 6.68 -5.61 11.75
C VAL A 34 6.90 -6.42 13.02
N ARG A 35 7.08 -7.75 12.89
CA ARG A 35 7.37 -8.63 14.03
C ARG A 35 8.69 -8.28 14.72
N HIS A 36 9.72 -7.97 13.94
CA HIS A 36 11.02 -7.58 14.48
C HIS A 36 10.89 -6.36 15.39
N TYR A 37 10.24 -5.28 14.91
CA TYR A 37 10.12 -4.07 15.70
C TYR A 37 9.09 -4.17 16.83
N ILE A 38 8.01 -4.92 16.68
CA ILE A 38 7.14 -5.25 17.82
C ILE A 38 7.95 -5.92 18.94
N ASN A 39 8.84 -6.87 18.60
CA ASN A 39 9.65 -7.55 19.59
C ASN A 39 10.69 -6.62 20.22
N ALA A 40 11.41 -5.82 19.42
CA ALA A 40 12.41 -4.87 19.90
C ALA A 40 11.80 -3.86 20.89
N PHE A 41 10.67 -3.24 20.52
CA PHE A 41 9.95 -2.33 21.43
C PHE A 41 9.26 -3.06 22.60
N SER A 42 9.19 -4.39 22.60
CA SER A 42 8.62 -5.17 23.71
C SER A 42 9.63 -5.57 24.78
N GLU A 43 10.93 -5.30 24.59
CA GLU A 43 11.99 -5.71 25.54
C GLU A 43 11.83 -5.07 26.92
N GLU A 44 11.53 -3.77 26.98
CA GLU A 44 11.29 -3.06 28.24
C GLU A 44 9.85 -3.22 28.75
N LYS A 45 8.88 -3.15 27.83
CA LYS A 45 7.45 -3.23 28.13
C LYS A 45 6.68 -3.82 26.94
N PRO A 46 5.78 -4.79 27.14
CA PRO A 46 5.01 -5.38 26.04
C PRO A 46 4.27 -4.33 25.19
N VAL A 47 4.40 -4.42 23.87
CA VAL A 47 3.60 -3.65 22.92
C VAL A 47 2.17 -4.20 22.90
N SER A 48 1.20 -3.33 23.17
CA SER A 48 -0.24 -3.65 23.17
C SER A 48 -1.00 -3.01 22.01
N SER A 49 -0.46 -1.92 21.44
CA SER A 49 -1.09 -1.17 20.35
C SER A 49 -0.08 -0.60 19.34
N VAL A 50 -0.38 -0.73 18.05
CA VAL A 50 0.46 -0.25 16.93
C VAL A 50 -0.34 0.62 15.97
N PHE A 51 0.24 1.73 15.51
CA PHE A 51 -0.34 2.59 14.48
C PHE A 51 0.44 2.56 13.16
N ASP A 52 -0.26 2.62 12.02
CA ASP A 52 0.33 2.76 10.69
C ASP A 52 -0.38 3.89 9.89
N PRO A 53 0.21 5.10 9.77
CA PRO A 53 -0.37 6.20 9.00
C PRO A 53 -0.36 6.03 7.48
N PHE A 54 0.25 4.95 6.98
CA PHE A 54 0.33 4.61 5.56
C PHE A 54 0.09 3.11 5.38
N CYS A 55 -1.04 2.64 5.90
CA CYS A 55 -1.27 1.21 6.08
C CYS A 55 -1.27 0.40 4.78
N GLY A 56 -1.41 1.06 3.62
CA GLY A 56 -1.23 0.45 2.31
C GLY A 56 -2.12 -0.77 2.15
N ILE A 57 -1.54 -1.90 1.73
CA ILE A 57 -2.26 -3.16 1.62
C ILE A 57 -2.38 -3.94 2.93
N GLY A 58 -2.17 -3.28 4.08
CA GLY A 58 -2.43 -3.81 5.41
C GLY A 58 -1.34 -4.74 5.97
N THR A 59 -0.07 -4.57 5.63
CA THR A 59 1.00 -5.44 6.19
C THR A 59 1.07 -5.33 7.72
N THR A 60 1.19 -4.13 8.28
CA THR A 60 1.21 -3.91 9.73
C THR A 60 -0.06 -4.37 10.43
N PRO A 61 -1.27 -3.87 10.09
CA PRO A 61 -2.49 -4.25 10.80
C PRO A 61 -2.77 -5.76 10.74
N LEU A 62 -2.53 -6.41 9.59
CA LEU A 62 -2.69 -7.86 9.47
C LEU A 62 -1.66 -8.62 10.33
N THR A 63 -0.42 -8.15 10.39
CA THR A 63 0.61 -8.76 11.23
C THR A 63 0.24 -8.63 12.70
N CYS A 64 -0.19 -7.45 13.13
CA CYS A 64 -0.67 -7.20 14.50
C CYS A 64 -1.86 -8.10 14.85
N LYS A 65 -2.84 -8.26 13.95
CA LYS A 65 -3.95 -9.22 14.12
C LYS A 65 -3.40 -10.64 14.34
N ASN A 66 -2.47 -11.09 13.51
CA ASN A 66 -1.86 -12.42 13.64
C ASN A 66 -1.04 -12.59 14.93
N THR A 67 -0.56 -11.51 15.54
CA THR A 67 0.17 -11.52 16.81
C THR A 67 -0.69 -11.08 18.00
N ARG A 68 -2.01 -10.95 17.84
CA ARG A 68 -2.98 -10.52 18.87
C ARG A 68 -2.70 -9.15 19.49
N ILE A 69 -2.12 -8.24 18.71
CA ILE A 69 -1.85 -6.85 19.10
C ILE A 69 -2.92 -5.95 18.48
N LYS A 70 -3.46 -5.01 19.25
CA LYS A 70 -4.41 -4.02 18.72
C LYS A 70 -3.69 -3.15 17.70
N SER A 71 -4.35 -2.82 16.61
CA SER A 71 -3.75 -1.90 15.64
C SER A 71 -4.79 -1.02 14.99
N ALA A 72 -4.32 0.15 14.57
CA ALA A 72 -5.07 1.03 13.69
C ALA A 72 -4.20 1.45 12.52
N GLY A 73 -4.83 1.69 11.38
CA GLY A 73 -4.16 2.15 10.19
C GLY A 73 -5.00 3.13 9.40
N ILE A 74 -4.35 4.11 8.79
CA ILE A 74 -4.99 4.99 7.82
C ILE A 74 -4.25 4.96 6.50
N ASP A 75 -4.95 5.34 5.44
CA ASP A 75 -4.31 5.61 4.15
C ASP A 75 -5.17 6.63 3.38
N ALA A 76 -4.52 7.42 2.52
CA ALA A 76 -5.22 8.35 1.62
C ALA A 76 -5.81 7.63 0.39
N SER A 77 -5.36 6.40 0.11
CA SER A 77 -5.83 5.59 -1.03
C SER A 77 -7.05 4.75 -0.65
N PRO A 78 -8.22 4.96 -1.32
CA PRO A 78 -9.38 4.08 -1.15
C PRO A 78 -9.07 2.62 -1.47
N LEU A 79 -8.18 2.36 -2.44
CA LEU A 79 -7.74 1.02 -2.78
C LEU A 79 -6.94 0.37 -1.65
N ALA A 80 -6.01 1.11 -1.04
CA ALA A 80 -5.24 0.63 0.10
C ALA A 80 -6.16 0.26 1.27
N VAL A 81 -7.05 1.19 1.65
CA VAL A 81 -8.05 0.99 2.71
C VAL A 81 -8.95 -0.22 2.43
N PHE A 82 -9.47 -0.35 1.21
CA PHE A 82 -10.29 -1.50 0.81
C PHE A 82 -9.51 -2.81 0.97
N VAL A 83 -8.32 -2.92 0.35
CA VAL A 83 -7.50 -4.14 0.40
C VAL A 83 -7.12 -4.49 1.84
N SER A 84 -6.71 -3.50 2.63
CA SER A 84 -6.32 -3.66 4.04
C SER A 84 -7.51 -4.16 4.87
N ARG A 85 -8.70 -3.56 4.74
CA ARG A 85 -9.93 -3.99 5.42
C ARG A 85 -10.33 -5.40 5.03
N THR A 86 -10.39 -5.71 3.74
CA THR A 86 -10.75 -7.06 3.26
C THR A 86 -9.77 -8.12 3.77
N LYS A 87 -8.47 -7.83 3.82
CA LYS A 87 -7.49 -8.78 4.37
C LYS A 87 -7.59 -8.96 5.88
N CYS A 88 -8.03 -7.92 6.61
CA CYS A 88 -8.07 -7.90 8.06
C CYS A 88 -9.46 -8.18 8.65
N ASP A 89 -10.48 -8.41 7.82
CA ASP A 89 -11.84 -8.70 8.28
C ASP A 89 -11.94 -10.09 8.94
N ASP A 90 -13.03 -10.31 9.66
CA ASP A 90 -13.42 -11.58 10.22
C ASP A 90 -14.50 -12.19 9.33
N TYR A 91 -14.20 -13.32 8.70
CA TYR A 91 -15.13 -13.99 7.79
C TYR A 91 -15.78 -15.18 8.48
N SER A 92 -17.10 -15.23 8.42
CA SER A 92 -17.88 -16.39 8.84
C SER A 92 -17.85 -17.49 7.76
N GLU A 93 -18.25 -18.71 8.14
CA GLU A 93 -18.44 -19.80 7.18
C GLU A 93 -19.48 -19.43 6.09
N ALA A 94 -20.52 -18.69 6.47
CA ALA A 94 -21.54 -18.21 5.53
C ALA A 94 -20.94 -17.27 4.47
N ASP A 95 -20.06 -16.33 4.87
CA ASP A 95 -19.39 -15.42 3.92
C ASP A 95 -18.55 -16.19 2.88
N VAL A 96 -17.88 -17.26 3.33
CA VAL A 96 -17.07 -18.12 2.47
C VAL A 96 -17.94 -18.93 1.52
N GLU A 97 -19.04 -19.51 2.01
CA GLU A 97 -19.98 -20.27 1.16
C GLU A 97 -20.69 -19.40 0.13
N ASP A 98 -21.08 -18.17 0.49
CA ASP A 98 -21.65 -17.20 -0.43
C ASP A 98 -20.66 -16.85 -1.55
N ALA A 99 -19.39 -16.60 -1.21
CA ALA A 99 -18.35 -16.35 -2.21
C ALA A 99 -18.13 -17.55 -3.15
N LYS A 100 -18.16 -18.79 -2.62
CA LYS A 100 -18.10 -20.03 -3.42
C LYS A 100 -19.31 -20.17 -4.35
N SER A 101 -20.50 -19.90 -3.84
CA SER A 101 -21.76 -19.99 -4.59
C SER A 101 -21.78 -18.98 -5.74
N ALA A 102 -21.45 -17.72 -5.44
CA ALA A 102 -21.31 -16.65 -6.42
C ALA A 102 -20.28 -17.00 -7.50
N LEU A 103 -19.09 -17.50 -7.14
CA LEU A 103 -18.08 -17.93 -8.13
C LEU A 103 -18.62 -19.01 -9.08
N LYS A 104 -19.43 -19.96 -8.58
CA LYS A 104 -20.03 -21.03 -9.40
C LYS A 104 -21.07 -20.48 -10.38
N SER A 105 -21.84 -19.45 -10.01
CA SER A 105 -22.90 -18.86 -10.85
C SER A 105 -22.38 -17.81 -11.85
N MET A 106 -21.35 -17.03 -11.49
CA MET A 106 -20.85 -15.89 -12.27
C MET A 106 -20.48 -16.20 -13.72
N PHE A 107 -20.10 -17.44 -14.03
CA PHE A 107 -19.73 -17.87 -15.39
C PHE A 107 -20.74 -18.78 -16.08
N LYS A 108 -21.93 -19.02 -15.49
CA LYS A 108 -22.99 -19.83 -16.12
C LYS A 108 -23.71 -19.05 -17.21
N GLU A 109 -24.04 -17.79 -16.93
CA GLU A 109 -24.74 -16.90 -17.85
C GLU A 109 -23.83 -15.74 -18.24
N ARG A 110 -23.55 -15.60 -19.53
CA ARG A 110 -22.91 -14.41 -20.08
C ARG A 110 -23.99 -13.39 -20.39
N ARG A 111 -23.83 -12.19 -19.85
CA ARG A 111 -24.58 -11.00 -20.26
C ARG A 111 -23.60 -9.92 -20.67
N GLU A 112 -24.01 -9.06 -21.60
CA GLU A 112 -23.21 -7.88 -21.91
C GLU A 112 -23.25 -6.93 -20.71
N PRO A 113 -22.09 -6.41 -20.26
CA PRO A 113 -22.05 -5.45 -19.16
C PRO A 113 -22.69 -4.11 -19.57
N THR A 114 -23.43 -3.51 -18.66
CA THR A 114 -23.96 -2.14 -18.77
C THR A 114 -22.95 -1.10 -18.30
N PHE A 115 -22.05 -1.47 -17.39
CA PHE A 115 -20.95 -0.67 -16.88
C PHE A 115 -19.88 -0.45 -17.94
N SER A 116 -19.59 0.83 -18.22
CA SER A 116 -18.38 1.23 -18.95
C SER A 116 -17.30 1.64 -17.97
N TRP A 117 -16.23 0.84 -17.93
CA TRP A 117 -15.04 1.14 -17.15
C TRP A 117 -14.15 2.19 -17.84
N ASP A 118 -14.26 3.42 -17.34
CA ASP A 118 -13.49 4.58 -17.79
C ASP A 118 -12.63 5.16 -16.65
N PHE A 119 -11.55 5.85 -17.02
CA PHE A 119 -10.60 6.45 -16.08
C PHE A 119 -9.99 7.72 -16.69
N GLU A 120 -9.85 8.77 -15.89
CA GLU A 120 -9.44 10.12 -16.32
C GLU A 120 -7.99 10.18 -16.81
N LEU A 121 -7.10 9.33 -16.27
CA LEU A 121 -5.68 9.36 -16.63
C LEU A 121 -5.35 8.58 -17.91
N PHE A 122 -6.12 7.52 -18.20
CA PHE A 122 -5.93 6.66 -19.37
C PHE A 122 -7.15 5.76 -19.58
N SER A 123 -7.38 5.29 -20.82
CA SER A 123 -8.46 4.35 -21.10
C SER A 123 -8.10 2.91 -20.67
N PRO A 124 -8.87 2.26 -19.77
CA PRO A 124 -8.64 0.86 -19.39
C PRO A 124 -8.70 -0.11 -20.57
N ARG A 125 -9.52 0.18 -21.59
CA ARG A 125 -9.67 -0.63 -22.82
C ARG A 125 -8.34 -0.88 -23.55
N ARG A 126 -7.35 0.00 -23.40
CA ARG A 126 -6.02 -0.14 -24.04
C ARG A 126 -5.19 -1.28 -23.44
N PHE A 127 -5.52 -1.71 -22.23
CA PHE A 127 -4.73 -2.65 -21.44
C PHE A 127 -5.25 -4.09 -21.53
N PHE A 128 -6.41 -4.32 -22.12
CA PHE A 128 -7.07 -5.63 -22.15
C PHE A 128 -7.58 -5.97 -23.55
N SER A 129 -7.75 -7.25 -23.84
CA SER A 129 -8.52 -7.67 -25.02
C SER A 129 -9.99 -7.28 -24.85
N LYS A 130 -10.74 -7.12 -25.95
CA LYS A 130 -12.19 -6.84 -25.90
C LYS A 130 -12.94 -7.82 -25.00
N ARG A 131 -12.59 -9.12 -25.11
CA ARG A 131 -13.16 -10.19 -24.30
C ARG A 131 -12.82 -10.04 -22.82
N ALA A 132 -11.54 -9.81 -22.48
CA ALA A 132 -11.12 -9.65 -21.10
C ALA A 132 -11.75 -8.41 -20.45
N TYR A 133 -11.81 -7.29 -21.17
CA TYR A 133 -12.47 -6.08 -20.68
C TYR A 133 -13.96 -6.32 -20.38
N SER A 134 -14.69 -6.96 -21.31
CA SER A 134 -16.12 -7.31 -21.12
C SER A 134 -16.29 -8.25 -19.92
N ASP A 135 -15.44 -9.28 -19.78
CA ASP A 135 -15.48 -10.20 -18.64
C ASP A 135 -15.21 -9.47 -17.31
N ILE A 136 -14.28 -8.51 -17.26
CA ILE A 136 -13.99 -7.70 -16.06
C ILE A 136 -15.21 -6.87 -15.66
N CYS A 137 -15.81 -6.15 -16.61
CA CYS A 137 -16.97 -5.29 -16.33
C CYS A 137 -18.17 -6.12 -15.87
N MET A 138 -18.43 -7.25 -16.53
CA MET A 138 -19.51 -8.17 -16.15
C MET A 138 -19.28 -8.74 -14.75
N LEU A 139 -18.05 -9.17 -14.41
CA LEU A 139 -17.75 -9.64 -13.06
C LEU A 139 -17.92 -8.53 -12.03
N ARG A 140 -17.49 -7.30 -12.32
CA ARG A 140 -17.65 -6.16 -11.40
C ARG A 140 -19.11 -5.89 -11.07
N GLU A 141 -20.01 -5.91 -12.05
CA GLU A 141 -21.45 -5.75 -11.81
C GLU A 141 -22.04 -6.89 -10.99
N LYS A 142 -21.73 -8.15 -11.36
CA LYS A 142 -22.23 -9.31 -10.61
C LYS A 142 -21.76 -9.33 -9.17
N ILE A 143 -20.59 -8.75 -8.88
CA ILE A 143 -20.09 -8.59 -7.52
C ILE A 143 -20.86 -7.49 -6.78
N GLU A 144 -21.22 -6.39 -7.46
CA GLU A 144 -22.02 -5.30 -6.88
C GLU A 144 -23.45 -5.75 -6.51
N GLU A 145 -23.99 -6.71 -7.25
CA GLU A 145 -25.33 -7.28 -7.03
C GLU A 145 -25.41 -8.22 -5.82
N LEU A 146 -24.28 -8.54 -5.17
CA LEU A 146 -24.28 -9.44 -4.02
C LEU A 146 -24.75 -8.72 -2.76
N GLU A 147 -25.74 -9.30 -2.08
CA GLU A 147 -26.23 -8.81 -0.79
C GLU A 147 -25.19 -8.97 0.33
N ASN A 148 -24.39 -10.05 0.30
CA ASN A 148 -23.32 -10.27 1.25
C ASN A 148 -22.09 -9.43 0.89
N GLU A 149 -21.93 -8.29 1.57
CA GLU A 149 -20.81 -7.36 1.36
C GLU A 149 -19.43 -8.00 1.58
N LYS A 150 -19.30 -8.94 2.53
CA LYS A 150 -18.02 -9.61 2.82
C LYS A 150 -17.63 -10.56 1.70
N ALA A 151 -18.58 -11.36 1.23
CA ALA A 151 -18.38 -12.21 0.05
C ALA A 151 -18.05 -11.34 -1.18
N GLY A 152 -18.79 -10.25 -1.37
CA GLY A 152 -18.54 -9.25 -2.41
C GLY A 152 -17.11 -8.69 -2.34
N ALA A 153 -16.64 -8.30 -1.15
CA ALA A 153 -15.30 -7.77 -0.94
C ALA A 153 -14.20 -8.80 -1.26
N LEU A 154 -14.36 -10.07 -0.88
CA LEU A 154 -13.41 -11.14 -1.22
C LEU A 154 -13.30 -11.34 -2.74
N LEU A 155 -14.44 -11.33 -3.44
CA LEU A 155 -14.50 -11.48 -4.89
C LEU A 155 -13.97 -10.24 -5.61
N LEU A 156 -14.29 -9.03 -5.12
CA LEU A 156 -13.77 -7.79 -5.70
C LEU A 156 -12.25 -7.70 -5.53
N LEU A 157 -11.72 -7.98 -4.34
CA LEU A 157 -10.27 -8.05 -4.12
C LEU A 157 -9.62 -9.07 -5.08
N SER A 158 -10.24 -10.23 -5.24
CA SER A 158 -9.77 -11.26 -6.16
C SER A 158 -9.72 -10.75 -7.61
N LEU A 159 -10.76 -10.04 -8.07
CA LEU A 159 -10.83 -9.44 -9.40
C LEU A 159 -9.74 -8.38 -9.61
N LEU A 160 -9.59 -7.47 -8.65
CA LEU A 160 -8.58 -6.41 -8.71
C LEU A 160 -7.16 -7.00 -8.76
N SER A 161 -6.90 -8.04 -7.97
CA SER A 161 -5.57 -8.67 -7.89
C SER A 161 -5.13 -9.39 -9.17
N ILE A 162 -6.09 -9.77 -10.06
CA ILE A 162 -5.80 -10.50 -11.30
C ILE A 162 -5.59 -9.61 -12.52
N LEU A 163 -5.84 -8.30 -12.40
CA LEU A 163 -5.76 -7.37 -13.53
C LEU A 163 -4.37 -7.39 -14.20
N PRO A 164 -3.25 -7.37 -13.45
CA PRO A 164 -1.93 -7.43 -14.09
C PRO A 164 -1.72 -8.71 -14.89
N GLN A 165 -2.18 -9.88 -14.45
CA GLN A 165 -1.96 -11.17 -15.14
C GLN A 165 -2.84 -11.30 -16.40
N CYS A 166 -3.95 -10.56 -16.45
CA CYS A 166 -4.92 -10.64 -17.55
C CYS A 166 -4.79 -9.49 -18.57
N GLY A 167 -3.95 -8.49 -18.28
CA GLY A 167 -3.71 -7.34 -19.16
C GLY A 167 -2.36 -7.37 -19.89
N PHE A 168 -2.26 -6.55 -20.93
CA PHE A 168 -1.07 -6.32 -21.75
C PHE A 168 -0.18 -5.22 -21.19
N PHE A 169 0.11 -5.27 -19.89
CA PHE A 169 0.93 -4.24 -19.22
C PHE A 169 1.76 -4.77 -18.08
N ILE A 170 2.72 -3.96 -17.67
CA ILE A 170 3.50 -4.15 -16.45
C ILE A 170 3.58 -2.83 -15.67
N LYS A 171 3.79 -2.94 -14.36
CA LYS A 171 4.05 -1.82 -13.46
C LYS A 171 5.55 -1.58 -13.46
N ASP A 172 6.00 -0.51 -14.11
CA ASP A 172 7.41 -0.24 -14.37
C ASP A 172 7.70 1.25 -14.15
N GLY A 173 8.72 1.57 -13.35
CA GLY A 173 9.17 2.96 -13.10
C GLY A 173 8.07 3.97 -12.73
N GLY A 174 7.05 3.57 -11.96
CA GLY A 174 5.96 4.46 -11.56
C GLY A 174 4.86 4.69 -12.60
N VAL A 175 4.85 3.93 -13.69
CA VAL A 175 3.81 3.99 -14.73
C VAL A 175 3.30 2.61 -15.14
N LEU A 176 2.14 2.58 -15.81
CA LEU A 176 1.64 1.41 -16.52
C LEU A 176 2.23 1.40 -17.94
N ARG A 177 3.21 0.52 -18.17
CA ARG A 177 3.81 0.34 -19.50
C ARG A 177 3.09 -0.76 -20.26
N LEU A 178 2.58 -0.40 -21.45
CA LEU A 178 2.00 -1.38 -22.37
C LEU A 178 3.07 -2.36 -22.87
N GLN A 179 2.75 -3.64 -22.81
CA GLN A 179 3.59 -4.74 -23.30
C GLN A 179 2.71 -5.71 -24.07
N LYS A 180 2.48 -5.43 -25.36
CA LYS A 180 1.60 -6.24 -26.23
C LYS A 180 2.06 -7.69 -26.41
N SER A 181 3.36 -7.95 -26.26
CA SER A 181 3.93 -9.30 -26.30
C SER A 181 3.64 -10.13 -25.06
N LYS A 182 3.13 -9.52 -23.98
CA LYS A 182 2.79 -10.22 -22.75
C LYS A 182 1.62 -11.18 -22.98
N ARG A 183 1.81 -12.44 -22.57
CA ARG A 183 0.74 -13.44 -22.60
C ARG A 183 -0.27 -13.19 -21.48
N ALA A 184 -1.40 -12.58 -21.84
CA ALA A 184 -2.52 -12.36 -20.92
C ALA A 184 -3.24 -13.68 -20.60
N MET A 185 -3.56 -13.90 -19.33
CA MET A 185 -4.35 -15.05 -18.88
C MET A 185 -5.86 -14.82 -19.15
N PRO A 186 -6.64 -15.88 -19.44
CA PRO A 186 -8.10 -15.75 -19.48
C PRO A 186 -8.66 -15.35 -18.11
N ILE A 187 -9.58 -14.36 -18.09
CA ILE A 187 -10.17 -13.80 -16.86
C ILE A 187 -10.79 -14.90 -16.00
N LYS A 188 -11.59 -15.79 -16.61
CA LYS A 188 -12.25 -16.90 -15.91
C LYS A 188 -11.27 -17.78 -15.13
N ASP A 189 -10.13 -18.12 -15.73
CA ASP A 189 -9.17 -19.05 -15.13
C ASP A 189 -8.31 -18.35 -14.06
N ALA A 190 -7.92 -17.09 -14.30
CA ALA A 190 -7.23 -16.28 -13.29
C ALA A 190 -8.11 -16.03 -12.07
N PHE A 191 -9.37 -15.63 -12.29
CA PHE A 191 -10.32 -15.31 -11.23
C PHE A 191 -10.65 -16.54 -10.38
N LYS A 192 -11.01 -17.67 -11.01
CA LYS A 192 -11.27 -18.92 -10.28
C LYS A 192 -10.08 -19.38 -9.44
N ARG A 193 -8.86 -19.29 -9.97
CA ARG A 193 -7.66 -19.68 -9.21
C ARG A 193 -7.41 -18.75 -8.04
N LYS A 194 -7.58 -17.44 -8.23
CA LYS A 194 -7.39 -16.46 -7.16
C LYS A 194 -8.44 -16.61 -6.06
N VAL A 195 -9.72 -16.72 -6.40
CA VAL A 195 -10.79 -16.90 -5.40
C VAL A 195 -10.59 -18.20 -4.61
N LYS A 196 -10.23 -19.30 -5.27
CA LYS A 196 -9.88 -20.55 -4.58
C LYS A 196 -8.68 -20.41 -3.64
N GLN A 197 -7.66 -19.64 -4.02
CA GLN A 197 -6.51 -19.35 -3.15
C GLN A 197 -6.94 -18.55 -1.91
N VAL A 198 -7.77 -17.51 -2.09
CA VAL A 198 -8.27 -16.68 -0.98
C VAL A 198 -9.11 -17.50 -0.01
N ILE A 199 -10.04 -18.32 -0.53
CA ILE A 199 -10.87 -19.24 0.27
C ILE A 199 -10.02 -20.27 1.01
N SER A 200 -9.05 -20.89 0.32
CA SER A 200 -8.14 -21.84 0.96
C SER A 200 -7.32 -21.18 2.08
N ASP A 201 -6.89 -19.93 1.91
CA ASP A 201 -6.21 -19.19 2.98
C ASP A 201 -7.13 -18.95 4.18
N LEU A 202 -8.40 -18.62 3.96
CA LEU A 202 -9.40 -18.47 5.04
C LEU A 202 -9.67 -19.79 5.78
N GLU A 203 -9.78 -20.91 5.06
CA GLU A 203 -10.08 -22.21 5.65
C GLU A 203 -8.89 -22.82 6.40
N ASN A 204 -7.66 -22.54 5.96
CA ASN A 204 -6.45 -23.20 6.46
C ASN A 204 -5.58 -22.29 7.35
N SER A 205 -5.89 -21.00 7.44
CA SER A 205 -5.14 -20.04 8.24
C SER A 205 -6.05 -19.22 9.11
N ASN A 206 -5.61 -19.03 10.34
CA ASN A 206 -6.40 -18.41 11.39
C ASN A 206 -5.74 -17.09 11.82
N ALA A 207 -6.35 -15.95 11.49
CA ALA A 207 -5.97 -14.64 11.99
C ALA A 207 -6.77 -14.32 13.27
N HIS A 208 -6.32 -14.82 14.42
CA HIS A 208 -7.09 -14.85 15.69
C HIS A 208 -6.84 -13.66 16.63
N GLY A 209 -6.66 -12.46 16.09
CA GLY A 209 -6.46 -11.25 16.90
C GLY A 209 -7.56 -10.22 16.76
N PRO A 210 -7.46 -9.12 17.53
CA PRO A 210 -8.40 -8.01 17.43
C PRO A 210 -8.48 -7.49 16.00
N LYS A 211 -9.71 -7.28 15.49
CA LYS A 211 -9.93 -6.64 14.18
C LYS A 211 -9.32 -5.23 14.19
N PRO A 212 -8.37 -4.91 13.29
CA PRO A 212 -7.77 -3.59 13.21
C PRO A 212 -8.76 -2.49 12.82
N GLU A 213 -8.57 -1.29 13.36
CA GLU A 213 -9.31 -0.09 12.94
C GLU A 213 -8.64 0.52 11.71
N ILE A 214 -9.24 0.37 10.53
CA ILE A 214 -8.69 0.87 9.27
C ILE A 214 -9.60 1.94 8.70
N SER A 215 -9.07 3.12 8.33
CA SER A 215 -9.87 4.23 7.79
C SER A 215 -9.20 5.01 6.67
N LEU A 216 -10.01 5.66 5.83
CA LEU A 216 -9.53 6.59 4.80
C LEU A 216 -9.25 7.95 5.46
N ALA A 217 -7.99 8.39 5.45
CA ALA A 217 -7.60 9.68 6.02
C ALA A 217 -6.25 10.17 5.49
N ASP A 218 -6.03 11.49 5.61
CA ASP A 218 -4.76 12.14 5.32
C ASP A 218 -3.87 12.16 6.58
N ALA A 219 -2.72 11.46 6.51
CA ALA A 219 -1.75 11.38 7.59
C ALA A 219 -1.20 12.74 8.08
N ARG A 220 -1.23 13.77 7.22
CA ARG A 220 -0.79 15.13 7.57
C ARG A 220 -1.74 15.82 8.55
N THR A 221 -3.00 15.40 8.59
CA THR A 221 -4.06 16.02 9.41
C THR A 221 -4.65 15.07 10.47
N TYR A 222 -4.29 13.79 10.42
CA TYR A 222 -4.78 12.80 11.37
C TYR A 222 -3.97 12.81 12.67
N SER A 223 -4.63 13.13 13.79
CA SER A 223 -4.02 13.22 15.11
C SER A 223 -4.86 12.57 16.21
N ARG A 224 -5.62 11.50 15.88
CA ARG A 224 -6.56 10.85 16.79
C ARG A 224 -6.00 9.54 17.36
N GLY A 225 -6.18 9.33 18.65
CA GLY A 225 -5.80 8.10 19.34
C GLY A 225 -4.42 8.17 20.01
N LYS A 226 -4.12 7.18 20.85
CA LYS A 226 -2.82 6.98 21.49
C LYS A 226 -2.44 5.51 21.33
N TYR A 227 -1.22 5.27 20.87
CA TYR A 227 -0.69 3.95 20.57
C TYR A 227 0.68 3.79 21.22
N ASP A 228 1.09 2.57 21.52
CA ASP A 228 2.39 2.36 22.15
C ASP A 228 3.52 2.70 21.19
N ILE A 229 3.40 2.25 19.93
CA ILE A 229 4.37 2.49 18.86
C ILE A 229 3.68 2.74 17.51
N PHE A 230 4.41 3.25 16.55
CA PHE A 230 4.04 3.21 15.12
C PHE A 230 5.02 2.35 14.31
N ILE A 231 4.55 1.71 13.24
CA ILE A 231 5.39 1.01 12.26
C ILE A 231 4.81 1.30 10.88
N THR A 232 5.57 1.98 10.03
CA THR A 232 5.03 2.49 8.76
C THR A 232 6.07 2.63 7.66
N SER A 233 5.58 2.87 6.45
CA SER A 233 6.36 3.19 5.25
C SER A 233 5.62 4.24 4.44
N PRO A 234 5.99 5.52 4.52
CA PRO A 234 5.38 6.56 3.69
C PRO A 234 5.62 6.30 2.20
N PRO A 235 4.87 6.97 1.30
CA PRO A 235 5.25 7.07 -0.11
C PRO A 235 6.71 7.53 -0.24
N TYR A 236 7.52 6.81 -1.01
CA TYR A 236 8.94 7.15 -1.17
C TYR A 236 9.11 8.35 -2.10
N LEU A 237 10.13 9.18 -1.85
CA LEU A 237 10.49 10.35 -2.68
C LEU A 237 11.12 9.96 -4.03
N ASN A 238 10.52 9.03 -4.77
CA ASN A 238 11.10 8.45 -5.99
C ASN A 238 10.32 8.79 -7.26
N ASN A 239 9.47 9.82 -7.22
CA ASN A 239 8.64 10.27 -8.33
C ASN A 239 7.66 9.19 -8.85
N ILE A 240 7.30 8.21 -8.02
CA ILE A 240 6.28 7.22 -8.36
C ILE A 240 4.89 7.80 -8.05
N ASP A 241 4.09 7.94 -9.09
CA ASP A 241 2.69 8.33 -8.97
C ASP A 241 1.83 7.08 -8.79
N TYR A 242 1.57 6.71 -7.52
CA TYR A 242 0.75 5.55 -7.16
C TYR A 242 -0.64 5.56 -7.80
N SER A 243 -1.21 6.75 -8.07
CA SER A 243 -2.49 6.91 -8.74
C SER A 243 -2.49 6.42 -10.19
N LYS A 244 -1.32 6.47 -10.85
CA LYS A 244 -1.12 5.92 -12.19
C LYS A 244 -0.85 4.43 -12.13
N VAL A 245 0.04 3.99 -11.24
CA VAL A 245 0.47 2.58 -11.12
C VAL A 245 -0.68 1.67 -10.73
N TYR A 246 -1.57 2.13 -9.86
CA TYR A 246 -2.73 1.39 -9.36
C TYR A 246 -4.06 1.95 -9.88
N GLY A 247 -4.01 2.79 -10.93
CA GLY A 247 -5.20 3.48 -11.45
C GLY A 247 -6.25 2.55 -12.05
N LEU A 248 -5.84 1.41 -12.62
CA LEU A 248 -6.78 0.40 -13.08
C LEU A 248 -7.55 -0.21 -11.90
N GLU A 249 -6.84 -0.62 -10.86
CA GLU A 249 -7.46 -1.18 -9.66
C GLU A 249 -8.34 -0.14 -8.94
N LEU A 250 -7.85 1.10 -8.81
CA LEU A 250 -8.58 2.18 -8.14
C LEU A 250 -9.89 2.55 -8.86
N SER A 251 -9.84 2.73 -10.19
CA SER A 251 -11.03 3.09 -10.98
C SER A 251 -12.05 1.96 -11.05
N LEU A 252 -11.61 0.70 -11.12
CA LEU A 252 -12.52 -0.44 -11.12
C LEU A 252 -13.18 -0.63 -9.74
N LEU A 253 -12.44 -0.38 -8.65
CA LEU A 253 -12.99 -0.38 -7.29
C LEU A 253 -14.08 0.69 -7.14
N ALA A 254 -13.75 1.94 -7.47
CA ALA A 254 -14.64 3.07 -7.26
C ALA A 254 -15.83 3.11 -8.24
N MET A 255 -15.72 2.44 -9.39
CA MET A 255 -16.63 2.63 -10.53
C MET A 255 -16.82 4.10 -10.91
N ASP A 256 -15.82 4.92 -10.62
CA ASP A 256 -15.80 6.36 -10.85
C ASP A 256 -14.55 6.72 -11.66
N LYS A 257 -14.78 7.43 -12.77
CA LYS A 257 -13.73 7.92 -13.65
C LYS A 257 -12.84 8.99 -13.00
N ASN A 258 -13.22 9.58 -11.86
CA ASN A 258 -12.49 10.64 -11.17
C ASN A 258 -11.83 10.16 -9.85
N ALA A 259 -11.82 8.85 -9.60
CA ALA A 259 -11.38 8.27 -8.33
C ALA A 259 -9.96 8.67 -7.92
N SER A 260 -9.09 9.01 -8.87
CA SER A 260 -7.70 9.40 -8.56
C SER A 260 -7.58 10.85 -8.09
N LEU A 261 -8.49 11.74 -8.47
CA LEU A 261 -8.40 13.17 -8.15
C LEU A 261 -8.49 13.43 -6.64
N LYS A 262 -9.47 12.80 -5.97
CA LYS A 262 -9.65 12.93 -4.52
C LYS A 262 -8.46 12.35 -3.75
N MET A 263 -7.98 11.18 -4.18
CA MET A 263 -6.80 10.54 -3.57
C MET A 263 -5.56 11.45 -3.66
N ARG A 264 -5.33 12.09 -4.82
CA ARG A 264 -4.17 12.97 -5.02
C ARG A 264 -4.16 14.20 -4.13
N SER A 265 -5.32 14.77 -3.80
CA SER A 265 -5.39 15.92 -2.89
C SER A 265 -5.08 15.56 -1.43
N GLU A 266 -5.40 14.34 -1.02
CA GLU A 266 -5.29 13.86 0.37
C GLU A 266 -3.98 13.11 0.64
N ALA A 267 -3.19 12.76 -0.39
CA ALA A 267 -1.94 12.03 -0.24
C ALA A 267 -0.72 12.94 0.01
N VAL A 268 0.30 12.37 0.67
CA VAL A 268 1.63 12.99 0.79
C VAL A 268 2.24 13.16 -0.60
N ARG A 269 2.77 14.35 -0.85
CA ARG A 269 3.37 14.73 -2.15
C ARG A 269 4.74 14.06 -2.32
N SER A 270 4.80 13.03 -3.16
CA SER A 270 6.00 12.21 -3.43
C SER A 270 6.34 12.09 -4.92
N PHE A 271 5.58 12.77 -5.78
CA PHE A 271 5.74 12.81 -7.24
C PHE A 271 5.43 14.21 -7.78
N ILE A 272 5.92 14.53 -8.98
CA ILE A 272 5.77 15.87 -9.58
C ILE A 272 4.31 16.10 -9.99
N THR A 273 3.68 17.14 -9.42
CA THR A 273 2.38 17.68 -9.83
C THR A 273 2.55 19.07 -10.46
N LYS A 274 1.58 19.52 -11.26
CA LYS A 274 1.64 20.84 -11.94
C LYS A 274 1.42 22.02 -10.99
N ASP A 275 0.83 21.77 -9.82
CA ASP A 275 0.43 22.78 -8.85
C ASP A 275 1.35 22.71 -7.62
N ALA A 276 2.56 23.26 -7.75
CA ALA A 276 3.43 23.48 -6.60
C ALA A 276 2.79 24.55 -5.71
N ARG A 277 2.54 24.23 -4.44
CA ARG A 277 2.02 25.22 -3.48
C ARG A 277 3.17 25.72 -2.64
N GLU A 278 3.23 27.03 -2.38
CA GLU A 278 4.15 27.59 -1.39
C GLU A 278 3.97 26.83 -0.07
N THR A 279 5.04 26.17 0.35
CA THR A 279 5.09 25.38 1.57
C THR A 279 6.36 25.79 2.30
N SER A 280 6.27 26.03 3.62
CA SER A 280 7.46 26.23 4.45
C SER A 280 8.30 24.95 4.38
N ILE A 281 9.53 25.08 3.91
CA ILE A 281 10.45 23.95 3.77
C ILE A 281 11.18 23.79 5.11
N PRO A 282 11.22 22.58 5.69
CA PRO A 282 12.01 22.34 6.91
C PRO A 282 13.48 22.68 6.69
N GLU A 283 14.11 23.32 7.67
CA GLU A 283 15.51 23.74 7.57
C GLU A 283 16.45 22.54 7.32
N GLU A 284 16.09 21.35 7.82
CA GLU A 284 16.82 20.11 7.64
C GLU A 284 16.88 19.64 6.18
N ALA A 285 15.90 20.03 5.36
CA ALA A 285 15.92 19.75 3.94
C ALA A 285 16.95 20.62 3.19
N GLY A 286 17.52 21.65 3.83
CA GLY A 286 18.59 22.48 3.31
C GLY A 286 18.35 23.04 1.90
N GLU A 287 19.42 23.24 1.15
CA GLU A 287 19.34 23.74 -0.23
C GLU A 287 18.57 22.81 -1.16
N ILE A 288 18.58 21.50 -0.90
CA ILE A 288 17.93 20.52 -1.79
C ILE A 288 16.41 20.67 -1.78
N GLY A 289 15.82 21.01 -0.63
CA GLY A 289 14.40 21.30 -0.53
C GLY A 289 13.99 22.50 -1.40
N HIS A 290 14.80 23.56 -1.42
CA HIS A 290 14.54 24.76 -2.23
C HIS A 290 14.81 24.54 -3.73
N ARG A 291 15.89 23.82 -4.06
CA ARG A 291 16.28 23.54 -5.46
C ARG A 291 15.35 22.55 -6.14
N LEU A 292 14.80 21.59 -5.39
CA LEU A 292 13.87 20.57 -5.88
C LEU A 292 12.54 20.74 -5.15
N PRO A 293 11.56 21.50 -5.71
CA PRO A 293 10.28 21.75 -5.05
C PRO A 293 9.57 20.49 -4.53
N ILE A 294 9.64 19.39 -5.28
CA ILE A 294 9.09 18.09 -4.85
C ILE A 294 9.69 17.57 -3.54
N ALA A 295 10.99 17.75 -3.33
CA ALA A 295 11.67 17.33 -2.11
C ALA A 295 11.26 18.24 -0.94
N GLY A 296 11.24 19.56 -1.15
CA GLY A 296 10.77 20.51 -0.14
C GLY A 296 9.33 20.24 0.30
N GLU A 297 8.43 20.02 -0.66
CA GLU A 297 7.03 19.68 -0.38
C GLU A 297 6.87 18.34 0.35
N TYR A 298 7.66 17.33 -0.02
CA TYR A 298 7.68 16.03 0.64
C TYR A 298 8.09 16.16 2.10
N PHE A 299 9.20 16.86 2.39
CA PHE A 299 9.69 17.02 3.76
C PHE A 299 8.74 17.86 4.60
N ALA A 300 8.10 18.88 4.03
CA ALA A 300 7.08 19.65 4.73
C ALA A 300 5.80 18.84 5.03
N ASP A 301 5.40 17.95 4.14
CA ASP A 301 4.29 17.02 4.40
C ASP A 301 4.68 16.00 5.49
N MET A 302 5.90 15.46 5.42
CA MET A 302 6.40 14.49 6.39
C MET A 302 6.67 15.09 7.77
N GLU A 303 7.06 16.37 7.88
CA GLU A 303 7.18 17.08 9.17
C GLU A 303 5.85 17.03 9.94
N LYS A 304 4.73 17.32 9.26
CA LYS A 304 3.39 17.25 9.88
C LYS A 304 3.06 15.83 10.32
N VAL A 305 3.37 14.84 9.49
CA VAL A 305 3.14 13.43 9.80
C VAL A 305 3.97 12.99 11.02
N ILE A 306 5.26 13.34 11.07
CA ILE A 306 6.15 12.99 12.18
C ILE A 306 5.69 13.70 13.46
N SER A 307 5.23 14.95 13.37
CA SER A 307 4.65 15.67 14.50
C SER A 307 3.39 14.98 15.04
N ASN A 308 2.49 14.54 14.17
CA ASN A 308 1.32 13.74 14.56
C ASN A 308 1.74 12.40 15.19
N LEU A 309 2.74 11.72 14.64
CA LEU A 309 3.27 10.46 15.18
C LEU A 309 3.92 10.65 16.55
N TYR A 310 4.63 11.77 16.76
CA TYR A 310 5.13 12.15 18.07
C TYR A 310 3.99 12.26 19.06
N GLU A 311 2.95 13.03 18.76
CA GLU A 311 1.81 13.15 19.68
C GLU A 311 1.10 11.81 19.92
N MET A 312 0.91 11.00 18.89
CA MET A 312 0.11 9.77 18.99
C MET A 312 0.84 8.57 19.61
N SER A 313 2.17 8.58 19.65
CA SER A 313 2.97 7.45 20.16
C SER A 313 3.40 7.62 21.61
N GLY A 314 3.38 6.54 22.37
CA GLY A 314 3.89 6.52 23.75
C GLY A 314 5.41 6.40 23.83
N ARG A 315 6.03 5.69 22.87
CA ARG A 315 7.46 5.32 22.92
C ARG A 315 8.24 5.61 21.64
N GLY A 316 7.58 6.13 20.60
CA GLY A 316 8.15 6.27 19.26
C GLY A 316 7.72 5.13 18.32
N GLY A 317 8.61 4.70 17.44
CA GLY A 317 8.25 3.75 16.39
C GLY A 317 9.24 3.72 15.24
N VAL A 318 8.82 3.18 14.10
CA VAL A 318 9.68 2.97 12.94
C VAL A 318 9.06 3.52 11.67
N VAL A 319 9.89 4.25 10.90
CA VAL A 319 9.58 4.68 9.53
C VAL A 319 10.56 4.02 8.57
N ILE A 320 10.05 3.22 7.64
CA ILE A 320 10.84 2.59 6.58
C ILE A 320 10.79 3.52 5.36
N VAL A 321 11.95 3.93 4.86
CA VAL A 321 12.08 4.86 3.73
C VAL A 321 13.20 4.48 2.78
N GLY A 322 13.10 4.92 1.53
CA GLY A 322 14.16 4.82 0.54
C GLY A 322 14.82 6.17 0.25
N ASN A 323 16.15 6.21 0.31
CA ASN A 323 16.91 7.34 -0.20
C ASN A 323 16.75 7.42 -1.72
N SER A 324 16.72 8.64 -2.22
CA SER A 324 16.22 8.94 -3.56
C SER A 324 17.25 9.68 -4.38
N VAL A 325 17.15 9.54 -5.70
CA VAL A 325 18.00 10.29 -6.64
C VAL A 325 17.08 10.97 -7.66
N ILE A 326 17.04 12.30 -7.63
CA ILE A 326 16.20 13.12 -8.50
C ILE A 326 17.09 14.11 -9.23
N HIS A 327 17.03 14.15 -10.57
CA HIS A 327 17.88 15.03 -11.39
C HIS A 327 19.38 14.94 -11.06
N ASN A 328 19.88 13.72 -10.80
CA ASN A 328 21.26 13.41 -10.36
C ASN A 328 21.65 13.93 -8.98
N GLU A 329 20.72 14.51 -8.22
CA GLU A 329 20.95 14.88 -6.82
C GLU A 329 20.60 13.71 -5.91
N HIS A 330 21.50 13.35 -5.00
CA HIS A 330 21.27 12.32 -3.99
C HIS A 330 20.57 12.93 -2.79
N ILE A 331 19.46 12.32 -2.38
CA ILE A 331 18.63 12.79 -1.28
C ILE A 331 18.65 11.74 -0.19
N GLU A 332 19.31 12.07 0.92
CA GLU A 332 19.37 11.27 2.14
C GLU A 332 18.07 11.45 2.93
N VAL A 333 17.00 10.89 2.39
CA VAL A 333 15.65 10.96 2.97
C VAL A 333 15.64 10.47 4.42
N ASP A 334 16.35 9.39 4.69
CA ASP A 334 16.43 8.81 6.04
C ASP A 334 17.06 9.78 7.06
N GLU A 335 18.20 10.38 6.75
CA GLU A 335 18.88 11.34 7.63
C GLU A 335 18.07 12.63 7.80
N ILE A 336 17.46 13.15 6.73
CA ILE A 336 16.66 14.39 6.80
C ILE A 336 15.41 14.17 7.66
N LEU A 337 14.69 13.05 7.46
CA LEU A 337 13.52 12.73 8.29
C LEU A 337 13.92 12.44 9.75
N GLY A 338 15.07 11.80 9.97
CA GLY A 338 15.65 11.61 11.30
C GLY A 338 15.83 12.93 12.04
N LYS A 339 16.51 13.90 11.42
CA LYS A 339 16.73 15.24 11.98
C LYS A 339 15.45 16.04 12.20
N ILE A 340 14.47 15.92 11.30
CA ILE A 340 13.12 16.50 11.50
C ILE A 340 12.48 15.92 12.76
N GLY A 341 12.54 14.58 12.94
CA GLY A 341 12.05 13.93 14.14
C GLY A 341 12.79 14.36 15.41
N GLU A 342 14.12 14.55 15.31
CA GLU A 342 14.95 15.07 16.40
C GLU A 342 14.51 16.45 16.86
N ARG A 343 14.32 17.40 15.92
CA ARG A 343 13.81 18.73 16.24
C ARG A 343 12.42 18.70 16.88
N ILE A 344 11.55 17.79 16.44
CA ILE A 344 10.19 17.61 16.98
C ILE A 344 10.23 17.06 18.42
N GLY A 345 11.27 16.30 18.78
CA GLY A 345 11.50 15.81 20.14
C GLY A 345 11.77 14.31 20.25
N PHE A 346 11.87 13.57 19.15
CA PHE A 346 12.35 12.19 19.19
C PHE A 346 13.88 12.13 19.35
N SER A 347 14.40 11.01 19.83
CA SER A 347 15.74 10.55 19.45
C SER A 347 15.63 9.61 18.25
N TYR A 348 16.66 9.50 17.40
CA TYR A 348 16.61 8.58 16.27
C TYR A 348 17.91 7.81 16.02
N GLU A 349 17.77 6.61 15.46
CA GLU A 349 18.87 5.81 14.93
C GLU A 349 18.45 5.09 13.64
N ILE A 350 19.41 4.63 12.84
CA ILE A 350 19.18 3.88 11.60
C ILE A 350 19.91 2.52 11.68
N PRO A 351 19.40 1.57 12.47
CA PRO A 351 20.11 0.32 12.78
C PRO A 351 20.05 -0.68 11.62
N LEU A 352 19.07 -0.55 10.72
CA LEU A 352 18.85 -1.47 9.61
C LEU A 352 18.72 -0.73 8.28
N TRP A 353 19.53 -1.14 7.29
CA TRP A 353 19.46 -0.63 5.92
C TRP A 353 19.84 -1.70 4.89
N LYS A 354 19.41 -1.50 3.64
CA LYS A 354 19.73 -2.33 2.47
C LYS A 354 20.25 -1.47 1.35
N GLU A 355 21.40 -1.82 0.77
CA GLU A 355 21.87 -1.18 -0.46
C GLU A 355 20.88 -1.43 -1.62
N ARG A 356 20.61 -0.37 -2.37
CA ARG A 356 19.75 -0.34 -3.54
C ARG A 356 20.50 0.34 -4.69
N ILE A 357 20.07 0.04 -5.91
CA ILE A 357 20.60 0.69 -7.10
C ILE A 357 19.47 1.47 -7.74
N ALA A 358 19.62 2.79 -7.79
CA ALA A 358 18.75 3.66 -8.58
C ALA A 358 19.23 3.66 -10.03
N ASP A 359 18.35 3.27 -10.95
CA ASP A 359 18.62 3.30 -12.39
C ASP A 359 18.35 4.70 -12.95
N VAL A 360 19.27 5.63 -12.67
CA VAL A 360 19.22 7.00 -13.17
C VAL A 360 20.10 7.09 -14.40
N ARG A 361 19.58 7.53 -15.54
CA ARG A 361 20.43 7.68 -16.73
C ARG A 361 21.32 8.92 -16.55
N PRO A 362 22.64 8.86 -16.82
CA PRO A 362 23.38 7.78 -17.50
C PRO A 362 24.08 6.76 -16.58
N ALA A 363 23.99 6.88 -15.25
CA ALA A 363 24.77 6.08 -14.31
C ALA A 363 23.90 5.45 -13.20
N LYS A 364 24.16 4.17 -12.91
CA LYS A 364 23.60 3.50 -11.74
C LYS A 364 24.15 4.14 -10.46
N VAL A 365 23.27 4.71 -9.64
CA VAL A 365 23.65 5.35 -8.39
C VAL A 365 23.30 4.42 -7.22
N LYS A 366 24.26 4.24 -6.30
CA LYS A 366 24.01 3.52 -5.06
C LYS A 366 23.15 4.37 -4.14
N THR A 367 22.10 3.77 -3.63
CA THR A 367 21.22 4.34 -2.61
C THR A 367 20.95 3.28 -1.56
N ARG A 368 20.16 3.60 -0.53
CA ARG A 368 19.72 2.63 0.46
C ARG A 368 18.26 2.79 0.81
N GLU A 369 17.67 1.69 1.23
CA GLU A 369 16.40 1.65 1.93
C GLU A 369 16.71 1.38 3.40
N SER A 370 16.09 2.14 4.29
CA SER A 370 16.49 2.26 5.70
C SER A 370 15.26 2.21 6.59
N ALA A 371 15.44 1.73 7.81
CA ALA A 371 14.46 1.86 8.86
C ALA A 371 14.98 2.87 9.89
N ILE A 372 14.30 4.01 9.98
CA ILE A 372 14.54 5.03 11.00
C ILE A 372 13.77 4.61 12.24
N VAL A 373 14.46 4.37 13.33
CA VAL A 373 13.87 4.05 14.63
C VAL A 373 13.85 5.32 15.46
N PHE A 374 12.64 5.76 15.82
CA PHE A 374 12.41 6.90 16.70
C PHE A 374 12.08 6.43 18.11
N THR A 375 12.64 7.08 19.12
CA THR A 375 12.38 6.84 20.55
C THR A 375 12.06 8.14 21.29
N LYS A 376 11.32 8.05 22.40
CA LYS A 376 10.94 9.18 23.25
C LYS A 376 11.66 9.17 24.58
#